data_AF-A0A815RKR8-F1
#
_entry.id   AF-A0A815RKR8-F1
#
_cell.length_a   1.000
_cell.length_b   1.000
_cell.length_c   1.000
_cell.angle_alpha   90.00
_cell.angle_beta   90.00
_cell.angle_gamma   90.00
#
_symmetry.space_group_name_H-M   'P 1'
#
loop_
_entity.id
_entity.type
_entity.pdbx_description
1 polymer ?
#
loop_
_entity_poly.entity_id
_entity_poly.type
_entity_poly.pdbx_seq_one_letter_code
_entity_poly.pdbx_strand_id
1 'polypeptide(L)'
;IKAIAEGSFKKKGYEAGIRGKGYIVMALEAALWAFWDSSSFEDGAIKAVNLGDDTDTTAAIYGQLAGAVYGVERLPERWVDQLYARNYIEWLAKWLNYRGNEWYCKNHKT
;
A
#
# COMPACT_ATOMS: atom_id res chain seq x y z
N ILE A 1 10.25 6.70 13.10
CA ILE A 1 10.38 5.33 12.55
C ILE A 1 10.49 4.27 13.65
N LYS A 2 11.35 4.42 14.69
CA LYS A 2 11.44 3.46 15.81
C LYS A 2 10.09 3.02 16.39
N ALA A 3 9.21 3.97 16.73
CA ALA A 3 7.87 3.66 17.24
C ALA A 3 7.00 2.80 16.29
N ILE A 4 7.10 3.06 14.98
CA ILE A 4 6.39 2.27 13.96
C ILE A 4 6.92 0.84 13.93
N ALA A 5 8.24 0.67 13.97
CA ALA A 5 8.86 -0.64 14.03
C ALA A 5 8.48 -1.40 15.31
N GLU A 6 8.25 -0.69 16.41
CA GLU A 6 7.75 -1.22 17.68
C GLU A 6 6.22 -1.47 17.69
N GLY A 7 5.51 -1.16 16.60
CA GLY A 7 4.10 -1.48 16.43
C GLY A 7 3.13 -0.37 16.82
N SER A 8 3.54 0.90 16.80
CA SER A 8 2.67 2.04 17.17
C SER A 8 1.39 2.16 16.34
N PHE A 9 1.34 1.54 15.15
CA PHE A 9 0.18 1.45 14.28
C PHE A 9 -0.90 0.45 14.76
N LYS A 10 -0.61 -0.41 15.73
CA LYS A 10 -1.55 -1.42 16.27
C LYS A 10 -2.51 -0.82 17.29
N LYS A 11 -3.17 0.28 16.94
CA LYS A 11 -4.07 1.06 17.80
C LYS A 11 -5.46 1.18 17.18
N LYS A 12 -6.43 1.69 17.94
CA LYS A 12 -7.81 1.96 17.47
C LYS A 12 -7.93 3.21 16.58
N GLY A 13 -7.15 3.28 15.51
CA GLY A 13 -7.29 4.28 14.44
C GLY A 13 -7.27 5.74 14.91
N TYR A 14 -8.18 6.55 14.35
CA TYR A 14 -8.23 7.99 14.56
C TYR A 14 -8.38 8.38 16.05
N GLU A 15 -9.22 7.69 16.81
CA GLU A 15 -9.42 7.98 18.24
C GLU A 15 -8.16 7.74 19.07
N ALA A 16 -7.31 6.81 18.65
CA ALA A 16 -6.04 6.48 19.30
C ALA A 16 -4.83 7.27 18.76
N GLY A 17 -5.07 8.32 17.96
CA GLY A 17 -4.05 9.25 17.50
C GLY A 17 -3.40 8.92 16.14
N ILE A 18 -3.90 7.92 15.41
CA ILE A 18 -3.44 7.67 14.02
C ILE A 18 -3.90 8.84 13.13
N ARG A 19 -2.97 9.44 12.38
CA ARG A 19 -3.25 10.57 11.49
C ARG A 19 -2.48 10.40 10.18
N GLY A 20 -3.13 10.65 9.06
CA GLY A 20 -2.47 10.69 7.76
C GLY A 20 -2.06 12.12 7.43
N LYS A 21 -1.09 12.74 8.13
CA LYS A 21 -0.67 14.12 7.80
C LYS A 21 0.44 14.12 6.75
N GLY A 22 0.72 15.28 6.14
CA GLY A 22 1.81 15.49 5.16
C GLY A 22 3.24 15.25 5.67
N TYR A 23 3.40 14.75 6.90
CA TYR A 23 4.67 14.18 7.35
C TYR A 23 4.68 12.68 7.07
N ILE A 24 5.58 12.24 6.19
CA ILE A 24 5.61 10.88 5.64
C ILE A 24 5.60 9.75 6.68
N VAL A 25 6.19 9.99 7.87
CA VAL A 25 6.19 8.98 8.95
C VAL A 25 4.78 8.74 9.48
N MET A 26 3.94 9.78 9.56
CA MET A 26 2.55 9.65 9.97
C MET A 26 1.70 8.97 8.89
N ALA A 27 1.88 9.32 7.61
CA ALA A 27 1.23 8.63 6.50
C ALA A 27 1.60 7.13 6.44
N LEU A 28 2.87 6.79 6.70
CA LEU A 28 3.31 5.41 6.81
C LEU A 28 2.67 4.67 8.00
N GLU A 29 2.61 5.30 9.18
CA GLU A 29 1.95 4.73 10.36
C GLU A 29 0.46 4.49 10.09
N ALA A 30 -0.21 5.43 9.43
CA ALA A 30 -1.61 5.33 9.04
C ALA A 30 -1.87 4.22 8.01
N ALA A 31 -1.03 4.10 6.98
CA ALA A 31 -1.12 3.03 5.99
C ALA A 31 -0.92 1.63 6.63
N LEU A 32 0.04 1.51 7.55
CA LEU A 32 0.28 0.28 8.31
C LEU A 32 -0.88 -0.06 9.26
N TRP A 33 -1.49 0.95 9.87
CA TRP A 33 -2.71 0.76 10.68
C TRP A 33 -3.85 0.24 9.81
N ALA A 34 -4.12 0.87 8.67
CA ALA A 34 -5.18 0.45 7.77
C ALA A 34 -4.95 -0.98 7.25
N PHE A 35 -3.71 -1.34 6.95
CA PHE A 35 -3.33 -2.70 6.59
C PHE A 35 -3.56 -3.70 7.74
N TRP A 36 -3.05 -3.39 8.94
CA TRP A 36 -3.17 -4.24 10.12
C TRP A 36 -4.61 -4.48 10.56
N ASP A 37 -5.46 -3.45 10.48
CA ASP A 37 -6.84 -3.49 10.94
C ASP A 37 -7.81 -3.95 9.84
N SER A 38 -7.33 -4.33 8.65
CA SER A 38 -8.20 -4.72 7.52
C SER A 38 -8.28 -6.23 7.29
N SER A 39 -9.39 -6.66 6.70
CA SER A 39 -9.64 -8.05 6.29
C SER A 39 -9.45 -8.31 4.79
N SER A 40 -9.33 -7.26 3.99
CA SER A 40 -9.14 -7.31 2.54
C SER A 40 -8.47 -6.04 2.02
N PHE A 41 -8.03 -6.05 0.75
CA PHE A 41 -7.51 -4.85 0.10
C PHE A 41 -8.54 -3.71 0.09
N GLU A 42 -9.79 -4.03 -0.22
CA GLU A 42 -10.87 -3.05 -0.29
C GLU A 42 -11.14 -2.39 1.06
N ASP A 43 -11.29 -3.20 2.11
CA ASP A 43 -11.54 -2.74 3.47
C ASP A 43 -10.42 -1.81 3.96
N GLY A 44 -9.16 -2.20 3.78
CA GLY A 44 -8.04 -1.36 4.19
C GLY A 44 -7.87 -0.10 3.33
N ALA A 45 -8.14 -0.16 2.02
CA ALA A 45 -8.12 1.02 1.16
C ALA A 45 -9.17 2.06 1.60
N ILE A 46 -10.39 1.59 1.90
CA ILE A 46 -11.47 2.44 2.43
C ILE A 46 -11.07 3.04 3.78
N LYS A 47 -10.46 2.25 4.70
CA LYS A 47 -9.95 2.76 5.98
C LYS A 47 -8.86 3.80 5.81
N ALA A 48 -7.91 3.58 4.90
CA ALA A 48 -6.82 4.51 4.62
C ALA A 48 -7.33 5.86 4.11
N VAL A 49 -8.30 5.86 3.18
CA VAL A 49 -8.92 7.08 2.65
C VAL A 49 -9.80 7.78 3.70
N ASN A 50 -10.61 7.03 4.44
CA ASN A 50 -11.53 7.60 5.43
C ASN A 50 -10.86 8.12 6.70
N LEU A 51 -9.56 7.87 6.89
CA LEU A 51 -8.80 8.46 8.00
C LEU A 51 -8.71 10.00 7.89
N GLY A 52 -8.90 10.56 6.70
CA GLY A 52 -8.84 12.00 6.46
C GLY A 52 -7.40 12.55 6.35
N ASP A 53 -7.28 13.88 6.41
CA ASP A 53 -6.03 14.62 6.22
C ASP A 53 -5.42 14.42 4.80
N ASP A 54 -4.20 13.92 4.69
CA ASP A 54 -3.44 13.58 3.47
C ASP A 54 -3.78 12.14 3.03
N THR A 55 -5.00 12.04 2.50
CA THR A 55 -5.62 10.75 2.15
C THR A 55 -4.99 10.10 0.92
N ASP A 56 -4.55 10.88 -0.07
CA ASP A 56 -3.94 10.38 -1.30
C ASP A 56 -2.56 9.77 -1.01
N THR A 57 -1.72 10.44 -0.22
CA THR A 57 -0.42 9.87 0.17
C THR A 57 -0.60 8.60 1.01
N THR A 58 -1.50 8.63 2.00
CA THR A 58 -1.76 7.49 2.88
C THR A 58 -2.30 6.29 2.09
N ALA A 59 -3.28 6.51 1.20
CA ALA A 59 -3.86 5.46 0.36
C ALA A 59 -2.85 4.93 -0.67
N ALA A 60 -1.96 5.77 -1.21
CA ALA A 60 -0.93 5.33 -2.14
C ALA A 60 0.13 4.44 -1.47
N ILE A 61 0.53 4.75 -0.22
CA ILE A 61 1.44 3.89 0.56
C ILE A 61 0.75 2.57 0.91
N TYR A 62 -0.51 2.63 1.37
CA TYR A 62 -1.32 1.44 1.62
C TYR A 62 -1.42 0.55 0.37
N GLY A 63 -1.75 1.14 -0.77
CA GLY A 63 -1.96 0.43 -2.03
C GLY A 63 -0.72 -0.34 -2.50
N GLN A 64 0.48 0.24 -2.32
CA GLN A 64 1.74 -0.45 -2.61
C GLN A 64 1.97 -1.66 -1.70
N LEU A 65 1.80 -1.48 -0.38
CA LEU A 65 2.01 -2.54 0.60
C LEU A 65 0.98 -3.67 0.46
N ALA A 66 -0.29 -3.30 0.51
CA ALA A 66 -1.40 -4.23 0.45
C ALA A 66 -1.46 -4.92 -0.93
N GLY A 67 -1.21 -4.18 -2.02
CA GLY A 67 -1.17 -4.74 -3.37
C GLY A 67 -0.08 -5.79 -3.55
N ALA A 68 1.10 -5.59 -2.94
CA ALA A 68 2.18 -6.59 -2.95
C ALA A 68 1.82 -7.86 -2.16
N VAL A 69 1.06 -7.74 -1.07
CA VAL A 69 0.67 -8.87 -0.22
C VAL A 69 -0.53 -9.63 -0.77
N TYR A 70 -1.61 -8.93 -1.13
CA TYR A 70 -2.84 -9.55 -1.60
C TYR A 70 -2.74 -10.01 -3.07
N GLY A 71 -1.89 -9.35 -3.87
CA GLY A 71 -1.78 -9.59 -5.31
C GLY A 71 -2.88 -8.90 -6.12
N VAL A 72 -2.61 -8.70 -7.41
CA VAL A 72 -3.52 -7.95 -8.31
C VAL A 72 -4.90 -8.61 -8.46
N GLU A 73 -4.97 -9.93 -8.35
CA GLU A 73 -6.23 -10.70 -8.49
C GLU A 73 -7.20 -10.49 -7.32
N ARG A 74 -6.73 -9.93 -6.20
CA ARG A 74 -7.55 -9.62 -5.03
C ARG A 74 -8.02 -8.17 -4.99
N LEU A 75 -7.65 -7.36 -5.98
CA LEU A 75 -8.13 -5.98 -6.09
C LEU A 75 -9.58 -5.96 -6.61
N PRO A 76 -10.42 -5.02 -6.13
CA PRO A 76 -11.77 -4.88 -6.67
C PRO A 76 -11.74 -4.51 -8.16
N GLU A 77 -12.28 -5.40 -9.00
CA GLU A 77 -12.29 -5.22 -10.46
C GLU A 77 -12.90 -3.87 -10.88
N ARG A 78 -14.00 -3.49 -10.25
CA ARG A 78 -14.68 -2.19 -10.48
C ARG A 78 -13.79 -0.96 -10.24
N TRP A 79 -12.75 -1.06 -9.42
CA TRP A 79 -11.79 0.02 -9.21
C TRP A 79 -10.67 -0.03 -10.25
N VAL A 80 -10.18 -1.23 -10.55
CA VAL A 80 -9.13 -1.44 -11.55
C VAL A 80 -9.61 -1.02 -12.94
N ASP A 81 -10.87 -1.32 -13.29
CA ASP A 81 -11.48 -0.95 -14.58
C ASP A 81 -11.60 0.56 -14.79
N GLN A 82 -11.68 1.33 -13.70
CA GLN A 82 -11.76 2.79 -13.74
C GLN A 82 -10.39 3.47 -13.63
N LEU A 83 -9.32 2.70 -13.40
CA LEU A 83 -7.99 3.24 -13.18
C LEU A 83 -7.45 3.89 -14.46
N TYR A 84 -7.17 5.18 -14.39
CA TYR A 84 -6.52 5.89 -15.49
C TYR A 84 -5.17 5.25 -15.82
N ALA A 85 -4.91 5.06 -17.12
CA ALA A 85 -3.68 4.44 -17.63
C ALA A 85 -3.39 3.02 -17.10
N ARG A 86 -4.42 2.25 -16.68
CA ARG A 86 -4.30 0.84 -16.24
C ARG A 86 -3.33 0.02 -17.09
N ASN A 87 -3.55 -0.03 -18.41
CA ASN A 87 -2.73 -0.83 -19.32
C ASN A 87 -1.24 -0.45 -19.28
N TYR A 88 -0.94 0.84 -19.15
CA TYR A 88 0.44 1.34 -19.04
C TYR A 88 1.07 0.94 -17.70
N ILE A 89 0.33 1.08 -16.60
CA ILE A 89 0.79 0.68 -15.26
C ILE A 89 1.06 -0.82 -15.20
N GLU A 90 0.15 -1.64 -15.71
CA GLU A 90 0.32 -3.10 -15.78
C GLU A 90 1.53 -3.50 -16.61
N TRP A 91 1.71 -2.87 -17.78
CA TRP A 91 2.86 -3.13 -18.64
C TRP A 91 4.17 -2.76 -17.93
N LEU A 92 4.23 -1.59 -17.29
CA LEU A 92 5.41 -1.14 -16.57
C LEU A 92 5.76 -2.07 -15.40
N ALA A 93 4.76 -2.50 -14.63
CA ALA A 93 4.95 -3.45 -13.52
C ALA A 93 5.51 -4.79 -14.01
N LYS A 94 4.93 -5.36 -15.09
CA LYS A 94 5.42 -6.59 -15.71
C LYS A 94 6.86 -6.43 -16.23
N TRP A 95 7.18 -5.30 -16.84
CA TRP A 95 8.52 -5.01 -17.36
C TRP A 95 9.56 -4.88 -16.24
N LEU A 96 9.25 -4.15 -15.17
CA LEU A 96 10.12 -4.03 -14.00
C LEU A 96 10.37 -5.39 -13.34
N ASN A 97 9.34 -6.21 -13.18
CA ASN A 97 9.49 -7.57 -12.66
C ASN A 97 10.38 -8.44 -13.56
N TYR A 98 10.16 -8.41 -14.89
CA TYR A 98 11.01 -9.11 -15.84
C TYR A 98 12.48 -8.69 -15.73
N ARG A 99 12.75 -7.38 -15.74
CA ARG A 99 14.11 -6.82 -15.64
C ARG A 99 14.77 -7.17 -14.31
N GLY A 100 14.00 -7.14 -13.21
CA GLY A 100 14.46 -7.53 -11.89
C GLY A 100 14.88 -9.00 -11.84
N ASN A 101 14.07 -9.90 -12.40
CA ASN A 101 14.39 -11.33 -12.47
C ASN A 101 15.61 -11.60 -13.37
N GLU A 102 15.71 -10.94 -14.52
CA GLU A 102 16.89 -11.04 -15.38
C GLU A 102 18.17 -10.61 -14.65
N TRP A 103 18.12 -9.49 -13.92
CA TRP A 103 19.26 -9.02 -13.14
C TRP A 103 19.61 -10.01 -12.01
N TYR A 104 18.60 -10.50 -11.27
CA TYR A 104 18.82 -11.47 -10.19
C TYR A 104 19.49 -12.75 -10.71
N CYS A 105 18.96 -13.35 -11.78
CA CYS A 105 19.52 -14.54 -12.39
C CYS A 105 20.94 -14.36 -12.93
N LYS A 106 21.32 -13.18 -13.43
CA LYS A 106 22.68 -12.92 -13.93
C LYS A 106 23.72 -12.80 -12.81
N ASN A 107 23.30 -12.31 -11.63
CA ASN A 107 24.22 -11.95 -10.55
C ASN A 107 24.21 -12.94 -9.36
N HIS A 108 23.27 -13.89 -9.33
CA HIS A 108 23.10 -14.84 -8.20
C HIS A 108 22.96 -16.31 -8.64
N LYS A 109 23.29 -16.64 -9.91
CA LYS A 109 23.51 -18.03 -10.30
C LYS A 109 24.90 -18.45 -9.83
N THR A 110 24.95 -19.32 -8.82
CA THR A 110 26.09 -20.21 -8.53
C THR A 110 26.26 -21.23 -9.63
#